data_AF-A0A6V7I8Y5-F1
#
_entry.id   AF-A0A6V7I8Y5-F1
#
_cell.length_a   1.000
_cell.length_b   1.000
_cell.length_c   1.000
_cell.angle_alpha   90.00
_cell.angle_beta   90.00
_cell.angle_gamma   90.00
#
_symmetry.space_group_name_H-M   'P 1'
#
loop_
_entity.id
_entity.type
_entity.pdbx_description
1 polymer ?
#
loop_
_entity_poly.entity_id
_entity_poly.type
_entity_poly.pdbx_seq_one_letter_code
_entity_poly.pdbx_strand_id
1 'polypeptide(L)' 'ITCEEPEVPPGSYVVGYDLNVHSSISYHCESGYLMHGESKHTCEKSGEWSGQVPTCQ' A
#
# COMPACT_ATOMS: atom_id res chain seq x y z
N ILE A 1 -12.16 1.60 13.99
CA ILE A 1 -10.93 2.23 13.49
C ILE A 1 -10.56 1.45 12.24
N THR A 2 -10.49 2.14 11.12
CA THR A 2 -10.09 1.60 9.82
C THR A 2 -9.02 2.52 9.29
N CYS A 3 -8.08 2.00 8.49
CA CYS A 3 -7.09 2.86 7.87
C CYS A 3 -7.71 3.73 6.79
N GLU A 4 -7.04 4.85 6.55
CA GLU A 4 -7.37 5.69 5.41
C GLU A 4 -7.12 4.95 4.10
N GLU A 5 -7.77 5.43 3.05
CA GLU A 5 -7.68 4.82 1.75
C GLU A 5 -6.23 4.95 1.21
N PRO A 6 -5.55 3.84 0.84
CA PRO A 6 -4.14 3.90 0.45
C PRO A 6 -3.95 4.70 -0.85
N GLU A 7 -2.95 5.59 -0.85
CA GLU A 7 -2.59 6.34 -2.05
C GLU A 7 -1.99 5.42 -3.10
N VAL A 8 -2.49 5.46 -4.34
CA VAL A 8 -1.99 4.62 -5.43
C VAL A 8 -1.13 5.48 -6.37
N PRO A 9 0.21 5.35 -6.33
CA PRO A 9 1.10 6.04 -7.26
C PRO A 9 0.79 5.72 -8.73
N PRO A 10 1.08 6.64 -9.66
CA PRO A 10 1.01 6.36 -11.09
C PRO A 10 1.90 5.17 -11.47
N GLY A 11 1.41 4.29 -12.34
CA GLY A 11 2.16 3.08 -12.71
C GLY A 11 2.12 1.98 -11.64
N SER A 12 1.22 2.08 -10.65
CA SER A 12 1.05 1.10 -9.59
C SER A 12 -0.41 0.77 -9.34
N TYR A 13 -0.66 -0.36 -8.66
CA TYR A 13 -1.97 -0.79 -8.21
C TYR A 13 -1.86 -1.51 -6.87
N VAL A 14 -2.92 -1.46 -6.07
CA VAL A 14 -2.98 -2.08 -4.73
C VAL A 14 -3.82 -3.35 -4.78
N VAL A 15 -3.36 -4.39 -4.10
CA VAL A 15 -4.01 -5.69 -3.96
C VAL A 15 -4.28 -5.95 -2.47
N GLY A 16 -5.42 -6.58 -2.16
CA GLY A 16 -5.81 -6.90 -0.77
C GLY A 16 -6.39 -5.70 -0.04
N TYR A 17 -7.37 -5.03 -0.64
CA TYR A 17 -7.97 -3.76 -0.21
C TYR A 17 -8.85 -3.89 1.05
N ASP A 18 -8.23 -4.27 2.16
CA ASP A 18 -8.87 -4.43 3.45
C ASP A 18 -8.43 -3.29 4.38
N LEU A 19 -9.32 -2.34 4.66
CA LEU A 19 -9.02 -1.19 5.53
C LEU A 19 -9.13 -1.52 7.03
N ASN A 20 -9.39 -2.78 7.38
CA ASN A 20 -9.53 -3.17 8.78
C ASN A 20 -8.17 -3.16 9.48
N VAL A 21 -8.13 -2.73 10.73
CA VAL A 21 -6.93 -2.81 11.58
C VAL A 21 -6.38 -4.24 11.57
N HIS A 22 -5.06 -4.37 11.42
CA HIS A 22 -4.31 -5.63 11.24
C HIS A 22 -4.44 -6.29 9.85
N SER A 23 -5.15 -5.67 8.92
CA SER A 23 -5.14 -6.09 7.52
C SER A 23 -3.88 -5.60 6.82
N SER A 24 -3.50 -6.27 5.75
CA SER A 24 -2.35 -5.87 4.94
C SER A 24 -2.73 -5.69 3.49
N ILE A 25 -2.26 -4.60 2.90
CA ILE A 25 -2.32 -4.33 1.47
C ILE A 25 -0.95 -4.61 0.85
N SER A 26 -0.94 -4.88 -0.45
CA SER A 26 0.27 -4.99 -1.25
C SER A 26 0.21 -4.06 -2.44
N TYR A 27 1.18 -3.18 -2.56
CA TYR A 27 1.43 -2.41 -3.77
C TYR A 27 2.11 -3.28 -4.81
N HIS A 28 1.76 -3.04 -6.07
CA HIS A 28 2.33 -3.68 -7.24
C HIS A 28 2.57 -2.63 -8.31
N CYS A 29 3.70 -2.72 -9.01
CA CYS A 29 3.95 -1.85 -10.17
C CYS A 29 3.41 -2.49 -11.45
N GLU A 30 3.03 -1.65 -12.41
CA GLU A 30 2.70 -2.08 -13.77
C GLU A 30 3.91 -2.73 -14.46
N SER A 31 3.62 -3.52 -15.50
CA SER A 31 4.65 -4.25 -16.22
C SER A 31 5.67 -3.30 -16.86
N GLY A 32 6.94 -3.45 -16.49
CA GLY A 32 8.04 -2.61 -16.98
C GLY A 32 8.55 -1.58 -15.96
N TYR A 33 7.87 -1.43 -14.83
CA TYR A 33 8.29 -0.56 -13.73
C TYR A 33 8.89 -1.36 -12.58
N LEU A 34 9.87 -0.77 -11.90
CA LEU A 34 10.49 -1.32 -10.70
C LEU A 34 9.97 -0.59 -9.46
N MET A 35 9.58 -1.38 -8.46
CA MET A 35 9.14 -0.85 -7.18
C MET A 35 10.32 -0.41 -6.34
N HIS A 36 10.22 0.80 -5.78
CA HIS A 36 11.15 1.33 -4.80
C HIS A 36 10.43 1.57 -3.47
N GLY A 37 10.81 0.82 -2.44
CA GLY A 37 10.21 0.90 -1.10
C GLY A 37 9.55 -0.40 -0.66
N GLU A 38 8.68 -0.30 0.35
CA GLU A 38 7.94 -1.45 0.88
C GLU A 38 6.68 -1.72 0.07
N SER A 39 6.57 -2.93 -0.48
CA SER A 39 5.38 -3.36 -1.21
C SER A 39 4.22 -3.64 -0.27
N LYS A 40 4.48 -4.21 0.91
CA LYS A 40 3.45 -4.66 1.84
C LYS A 40 3.28 -3.65 2.96
N HIS A 41 2.06 -3.17 3.14
CA HIS A 41 1.70 -2.25 4.21
C HIS A 41 0.65 -2.88 5.11
N THR A 42 0.72 -2.61 6.41
CA THR A 42 -0.23 -3.17 7.38
C THR A 42 -0.98 -2.06 8.08
N CYS A 43 -2.30 -2.18 8.18
CA CYS A 43 -3.12 -1.19 8.84
C CYS A 43 -2.88 -1.22 10.36
N GLU A 44 -2.32 -0.14 10.90
CA GLU A 44 -2.05 -0.02 12.32
C GLU A 44 -3.30 0.39 13.12
N LYS A 45 -3.25 0.19 14.44
CA LYS A 45 -4.36 0.60 15.34
C LYS A 45 -4.57 2.11 15.39
N SER A 46 -3.59 2.88 14.92
CA SER A 46 -3.66 4.34 14.72
C SER A 46 -4.58 4.74 13.57
N GLY A 47 -4.88 3.84 12.63
CA GLY A 47 -5.59 4.18 11.38
C GLY A 47 -4.64 4.63 10.26
N GLU A 48 -3.34 4.45 10.44
CA GLU A 48 -2.31 4.70 9.43
C GLU A 48 -1.74 3.40 8.88
N TRP A 49 -1.30 3.44 7.64
CA TRP A 49 -0.59 2.32 7.01
C TRP A 49 0.85 2.26 7.52
N SER A 50 1.26 1.07 7.96
CA SER A 50 2.63 0.79 8.35
C SER A 50 3.51 0.76 7.10
N GLY A 51 4.32 1.81 6.93
CA GLY A 51 5.24 1.97 5.80
C GLY A 51 5.09 3.32 5.08
N GLN A 52 5.98 3.58 4.13
CA GLN A 52 5.86 4.73 3.20
C GLN A 52 5.40 4.25 1.83
N VAL A 53 4.52 5.02 1.18
CA VAL A 53 3.97 4.65 -0.12
C VAL A 53 5.12 4.43 -1.11
N PRO A 54 5.24 3.23 -1.71
CA PRO A 54 6.33 2.94 -2.61
C PRO A 54 6.15 3.70 -3.92
N THR A 55 7.24 3.93 -4.65
CA THR A 55 7.17 4.53 -6.00
C THR A 55 7.53 3.50 -7.06
N CYS A 56 6.93 3.64 -8.24
CA CYS A 56 7.24 2.83 -9.41
C CYS A 56 8.00 3.70 -10.41
N GLN A 57 9.21 3.29 -10.78
CA GLN A 57 10.09 4.00 -11.73
C GLN A 57 10.60 3.09 -12.84
#